data_AF-A0A4Q3KSF7-F1
#
_entry.id   AF-A0A4Q3KSF7-F1
#
_cell.length_a   1.000
_cell.length_b   1.000
_cell.length_c   1.000
_cell.angle_alpha   90.00
_cell.angle_beta   90.00
_cell.angle_gamma   90.00
#
_symmetry.space_group_name_H-M   'P 1'
#
loop_
_entity.id
_entity.type
_entity.pdbx_description
1 polymer ?
#
loop_
_entity_poly.entity_id
_entity_poly.type
_entity_poly.pdbx_seq_one_letter_code
_entity_poly.pdbx_strand_id
1 'polypeptide(L)'
;MMRSLLLFFGLALLAACSNVSEKNAQRIDFVGSSRLTSSNKSTTTPGDTLASRIYAEANPDDPSQLLTRLRITVTYLPRRNPFLYPTPVSSLNRDSINNNPDAGLIYLDTLLSGNAATAKSLLFTSVFGVRTTTGAERWQYDLLSADTVVQASRAFRINMRRSDSLNTYHDYTLKLAAPANGRGARRFLQLRAGLALPAYSVLSTTTSR
;
A
#
# COMPACT_ATOMS: atom_id res chain seq x y z
N MET A 1 48.54 -32.18 -10.45
CA MET A 1 47.31 -32.65 -9.76
C MET A 1 46.43 -31.53 -9.20
N MET A 2 46.96 -30.35 -8.83
CA MET A 2 46.17 -29.25 -8.22
C MET A 2 45.21 -28.50 -9.17
N ARG A 3 45.43 -28.57 -10.49
CA ARG A 3 44.62 -27.85 -11.50
C ARG A 3 43.27 -28.52 -11.79
N SER A 4 43.16 -29.83 -11.55
CA SER A 4 41.92 -30.59 -11.78
C SER A 4 40.93 -30.44 -10.60
N LEU A 5 41.44 -30.18 -9.38
CA LEU A 5 40.61 -29.94 -8.20
C LEU A 5 39.86 -28.60 -8.25
N LEU A 6 40.47 -27.56 -8.84
CA LEU A 6 39.84 -26.24 -9.01
C LEU A 6 38.67 -26.25 -10.00
N LEU A 7 38.73 -27.09 -11.03
CA LEU A 7 37.64 -27.28 -11.99
C LEU A 7 36.42 -27.98 -11.35
N PHE A 8 36.65 -28.97 -10.48
CA PHE A 8 35.58 -29.64 -9.75
C PHE A 8 34.89 -28.71 -8.73
N PHE A 9 35.66 -27.86 -8.04
CA PHE A 9 35.08 -26.88 -7.10
C PHE A 9 34.25 -25.80 -7.83
N GLY A 10 34.68 -25.34 -9.00
CA GLY A 10 33.92 -24.38 -9.82
C GLY A 10 32.57 -24.94 -10.28
N LEU A 11 32.51 -26.20 -10.70
CA LEU A 11 31.27 -26.89 -11.08
C LEU A 11 30.33 -27.13 -9.89
N ALA A 12 30.89 -27.42 -8.70
CA ALA A 12 30.09 -27.56 -7.47
C ALA A 12 29.49 -26.22 -7.00
N LEU A 13 30.20 -25.10 -7.20
CA LEU A 13 29.71 -23.75 -6.91
C LEU A 13 28.59 -23.29 -7.87
N LEU A 14 28.59 -23.76 -9.12
CA LEU A 14 27.49 -23.51 -10.08
C LEU A 14 26.23 -24.33 -9.77
N ALA A 15 26.36 -25.48 -9.11
CA ALA A 15 25.24 -26.34 -8.74
C ALA A 15 24.57 -25.95 -7.39
N ALA A 16 25.19 -25.08 -6.58
CA ALA A 16 24.67 -24.67 -5.27
C ALA A 16 23.60 -23.55 -5.33
N CYS A 17 23.30 -23.02 -6.51
CA CYS A 17 22.32 -21.94 -6.72
C CYS A 17 20.92 -22.43 -7.13
N SER A 18 20.50 -23.62 -6.71
CA SER A 18 19.15 -24.12 -7.00
C SER A 18 18.46 -24.63 -5.73
N ASN A 19 18.33 -23.76 -4.73
CA ASN A 19 17.23 -23.89 -3.78
C ASN A 19 15.92 -23.51 -4.47
N VAL A 20 15.46 -24.42 -5.34
CA VAL A 20 14.15 -24.43 -5.96
C VAL A 20 13.14 -24.85 -4.90
N SER A 21 13.01 -24.07 -3.83
CA SER A 21 11.80 -24.09 -3.01
C SER A 21 10.61 -23.52 -3.80
N GLU A 22 10.85 -22.97 -5.00
CA GLU A 22 9.86 -22.37 -5.91
C GLU A 22 9.06 -23.35 -6.75
N LYS A 23 9.47 -24.63 -6.91
CA LYS A 23 8.72 -25.55 -7.79
C LYS A 23 7.36 -25.95 -7.22
N ASN A 24 7.11 -25.70 -5.93
CA ASN A 24 5.92 -26.20 -5.23
C ASN A 24 5.09 -25.12 -4.52
N ALA A 25 5.36 -23.83 -4.77
CA ALA A 25 4.66 -22.73 -4.12
C ALA A 25 3.54 -22.17 -5.01
N GLN A 26 2.46 -21.69 -4.38
CA GLN A 26 1.43 -20.93 -5.09
C GLN A 26 2.05 -19.71 -5.76
N ARG A 27 1.56 -19.33 -6.94
CA ARG A 27 2.04 -18.17 -7.68
C ARG A 27 0.96 -17.12 -7.84
N ILE A 28 1.39 -15.86 -7.89
CA ILE A 28 0.56 -14.72 -8.26
C ILE A 28 1.38 -13.80 -9.18
N ASP A 29 0.80 -13.43 -10.31
CA ASP A 29 1.44 -12.57 -11.31
C ASP A 29 0.44 -11.53 -11.84
N PHE A 30 0.96 -10.35 -12.19
CA PHE A 30 0.16 -9.32 -12.84
C PHE A 30 0.06 -9.57 -14.34
N VAL A 31 -1.14 -9.45 -14.87
CA VAL A 31 -1.38 -9.52 -16.32
C VAL A 31 -1.13 -8.15 -16.92
N GLY A 32 -0.10 -8.05 -17.78
CA GLY A 32 0.24 -6.83 -18.51
C GLY A 32 -0.66 -6.60 -19.71
N SER A 33 -1.27 -5.42 -19.80
CA SER A 33 -2.00 -4.94 -20.98
C SER A 33 -2.01 -3.41 -20.96
N SER A 34 -2.21 -2.75 -22.11
CA SER A 34 -2.26 -1.28 -22.20
C SER A 34 -3.34 -0.65 -21.32
N ARG A 35 -4.41 -1.40 -21.00
CA ARG A 35 -5.51 -0.97 -20.12
C ARG A 35 -5.34 -1.39 -18.66
N LEU A 36 -4.28 -2.14 -18.34
CA LEU A 36 -4.05 -2.72 -17.02
C LEU A 36 -2.76 -2.19 -16.39
N THR A 37 -2.84 -1.87 -15.12
CA THR A 37 -1.70 -1.51 -14.28
C THR A 37 -1.10 -2.78 -13.70
N SER A 38 0.05 -3.17 -14.23
CA SER A 38 0.82 -4.35 -13.80
C SER A 38 2.16 -4.01 -13.16
N SER A 39 2.55 -2.73 -13.16
CA SER A 39 3.83 -2.26 -12.67
C SER A 39 3.72 -0.87 -12.04
N ASN A 40 4.83 -0.38 -11.49
CA ASN A 40 4.88 0.93 -10.88
C ASN A 40 4.57 2.03 -11.91
N LYS A 41 3.71 2.98 -11.52
CA LYS A 41 3.29 4.07 -12.40
C LYS A 41 3.30 5.40 -11.67
N SER A 42 3.56 6.47 -12.41
CA SER A 42 3.26 7.84 -11.96
C SER A 42 2.09 8.38 -12.77
N THR A 43 1.15 9.06 -12.11
CA THR A 43 0.04 9.77 -12.76
C THR A 43 -0.03 11.19 -12.24
N THR A 44 -0.55 12.09 -13.07
CA THR A 44 -0.78 13.50 -12.76
C THR A 44 -2.26 13.87 -12.79
N THR A 45 -3.14 12.90 -13.04
CA THR A 45 -4.60 13.11 -13.13
C THR A 45 -5.27 12.67 -11.83
N PRO A 46 -5.69 13.61 -10.96
CA PRO A 46 -6.38 13.28 -9.72
C PRO A 46 -7.66 12.48 -9.98
N GLY A 47 -7.89 11.41 -9.20
CA GLY A 47 -9.14 10.63 -9.31
C GLY A 47 -9.24 9.77 -10.57
N ASP A 48 -8.15 9.59 -11.32
CA ASP A 48 -8.11 8.69 -12.47
C ASP A 48 -8.50 7.26 -12.08
N THR A 49 -9.14 6.54 -12.99
CA THR A 49 -9.59 5.16 -12.76
C THR A 49 -8.62 4.20 -13.41
N LEU A 50 -8.00 3.35 -12.60
CA LEU A 50 -7.08 2.31 -13.05
C LEU A 50 -7.69 0.92 -12.83
N ALA A 51 -7.29 -0.01 -13.67
CA ALA A 51 -7.58 -1.42 -13.49
C ALA A 51 -6.28 -2.20 -13.32
N SER A 52 -6.28 -3.23 -12.50
CA SER A 52 -5.22 -4.23 -12.41
C SER A 52 -5.85 -5.61 -12.51
N ARG A 53 -5.13 -6.53 -13.15
CA ARG A 53 -5.56 -7.92 -13.26
C ARG A 53 -4.44 -8.81 -12.77
N ILE A 54 -4.80 -9.75 -11.91
CA ILE A 54 -3.90 -10.79 -11.42
C ILE A 54 -4.33 -12.14 -11.98
N TYR A 55 -3.34 -12.97 -12.24
CA TYR A 55 -3.50 -14.40 -12.41
C TYR A 55 -2.79 -15.09 -11.24
N ALA A 56 -3.52 -15.97 -10.56
CA ALA A 56 -3.03 -16.75 -9.45
C ALA A 56 -3.22 -18.22 -9.74
N GLU A 57 -2.28 -19.06 -9.30
CA GLU A 57 -2.32 -20.50 -9.54
C GLU A 57 -1.68 -21.26 -8.39
N ALA A 58 -2.37 -22.30 -7.92
CA ALA A 58 -1.83 -23.26 -6.97
C ALA A 58 -0.87 -24.22 -7.70
N ASN A 59 0.01 -24.91 -6.96
CA ASN A 59 0.93 -25.85 -7.57
C ASN A 59 0.18 -26.88 -8.44
N PRO A 60 0.47 -26.97 -9.76
CA PRO A 60 -0.18 -27.94 -10.64
C PRO A 60 0.20 -29.39 -10.30
N ASP A 61 1.39 -29.61 -9.72
CA ASP A 61 1.92 -30.94 -9.41
C ASP A 61 1.39 -31.49 -8.07
N ASP A 62 0.79 -30.63 -7.22
CA ASP A 62 0.23 -31.02 -5.93
C ASP A 62 -1.30 -30.89 -5.93
N PRO A 63 -2.06 -32.01 -6.02
CA PRO A 63 -3.51 -31.97 -6.05
C PRO A 63 -4.11 -31.44 -4.74
N SER A 64 -3.40 -31.53 -3.61
CA SER A 64 -3.88 -31.08 -2.30
C SER A 64 -3.83 -29.56 -2.11
N GLN A 65 -2.98 -28.85 -2.86
CA GLN A 65 -2.88 -27.39 -2.77
C GLN A 65 -4.02 -26.69 -3.51
N LEU A 66 -4.78 -25.86 -2.81
CA LEU A 66 -5.83 -25.03 -3.39
C LEU A 66 -5.59 -23.57 -3.04
N LEU A 67 -6.02 -22.66 -3.91
CA LEU A 67 -6.12 -21.24 -3.60
C LEU A 67 -7.25 -21.06 -2.58
N THR A 68 -6.95 -20.54 -1.39
CA THR A 68 -7.95 -20.44 -0.30
C THR A 68 -8.43 -19.02 -0.06
N ARG A 69 -7.56 -18.02 -0.18
CA ARG A 69 -7.89 -16.64 0.17
C ARG A 69 -7.05 -15.65 -0.64
N LEU A 70 -7.72 -14.61 -1.15
CA LEU A 70 -7.08 -13.46 -1.78
C LEU A 70 -7.33 -12.23 -0.91
N ARG A 71 -6.25 -11.55 -0.52
CA ARG A 71 -6.31 -10.25 0.15
C ARG A 71 -5.63 -9.19 -0.69
N ILE A 72 -6.29 -8.04 -0.83
CA ILE A 72 -5.76 -6.86 -1.49
C ILE A 72 -5.70 -5.73 -0.46
N THR A 73 -4.50 -5.23 -0.22
CA THR A 73 -4.25 -4.17 0.75
C THR A 73 -3.63 -2.96 0.06
N VAL A 74 -4.07 -1.76 0.44
CA VAL A 74 -3.57 -0.49 -0.08
C VAL A 74 -2.96 0.31 1.04
N THR A 75 -1.69 0.68 0.88
CA THR A 75 -1.00 1.57 1.83
C THR A 75 -0.78 2.93 1.20
N TYR A 76 -1.16 4.00 1.91
CA TYR A 76 -1.09 5.38 1.40
C TYR A 76 0.08 6.14 2.02
N LEU A 77 0.80 6.91 1.21
CA LEU A 77 1.85 7.81 1.67
C LEU A 77 1.72 9.20 1.02
N PRO A 78 1.39 10.28 1.73
CA PRO A 78 1.05 10.32 3.15
C PRO A 78 -0.23 9.54 3.43
N ARG A 79 -0.38 9.15 4.70
CA ARG A 79 -1.46 8.28 5.20
C ARG A 79 -2.84 8.84 4.86
N ARG A 80 -3.79 7.94 4.63
CA ARG A 80 -5.18 8.31 4.33
C ARG A 80 -5.87 8.91 5.54
N ASN A 81 -5.76 8.26 6.69
CA ASN A 81 -6.39 8.72 7.93
C ASN A 81 -5.45 9.69 8.66
N PRO A 82 -5.99 10.80 9.19
CA PRO A 82 -5.20 11.74 9.97
C PRO A 82 -4.80 11.09 11.28
N PHE A 83 -3.72 11.58 11.88
CA PHE A 83 -3.37 11.23 13.25
C PHE A 83 -4.52 11.64 14.18
N LEU A 84 -5.11 10.67 14.88
CA LEU A 84 -6.11 10.93 15.91
C LEU A 84 -5.38 11.33 17.18
N TYR A 85 -5.54 12.59 17.60
CA TYR A 85 -5.02 13.04 18.88
C TYR A 85 -5.72 12.28 20.01
N PRO A 86 -4.98 11.75 20.99
CA PRO A 86 -5.59 11.05 22.10
C PRO A 86 -6.39 12.03 22.97
N THR A 87 -7.48 11.55 23.56
CA THR A 87 -8.29 12.32 24.51
C THR A 87 -8.10 11.73 25.90
N PRO A 88 -7.57 12.49 26.87
CA PRO A 88 -7.28 13.94 26.83
C PRO A 88 -5.98 14.28 26.09
N VAL A 89 -5.86 15.49 25.52
CA VAL A 89 -4.67 15.94 24.76
C VAL A 89 -3.37 15.87 25.57
N SER A 90 -3.44 15.95 26.90
CA SER A 90 -2.30 15.76 27.80
C SER A 90 -1.67 14.35 27.72
N SER A 91 -2.37 13.39 27.14
CA SER A 91 -1.84 12.04 26.87
C SER A 91 -1.10 11.93 25.52
N LEU A 92 -0.94 13.05 24.80
CA LEU A 92 -0.16 13.10 23.56
C LEU A 92 1.33 12.86 23.86
N ASN A 93 1.83 11.69 23.47
CA ASN A 93 3.26 11.37 23.46
C ASN A 93 3.79 11.39 22.01
N ARG A 94 5.01 11.89 21.79
CA ARG A 94 5.71 11.83 20.49
C ARG A 94 5.84 10.40 19.95
N ASP A 95 5.96 9.40 20.83
CA ASP A 95 5.98 7.99 20.40
C ASP A 95 4.65 7.57 19.77
N SER A 96 3.53 8.11 20.24
CA SER A 96 2.22 7.84 19.63
C SER A 96 2.14 8.39 18.21
N ILE A 97 2.82 9.51 17.92
CA ILE A 97 2.89 10.10 16.58
C ILE A 97 3.79 9.27 15.67
N ASN A 98 4.99 8.92 16.16
CA ASN A 98 6.00 8.19 15.38
C ASN A 98 5.58 6.73 15.09
N ASN A 99 4.97 6.07 16.08
CA ASN A 99 4.63 4.65 16.03
C ASN A 99 3.14 4.40 15.81
N ASN A 100 2.36 5.41 15.39
CA ASN A 100 0.98 5.18 15.00
C ASN A 100 0.97 4.17 13.82
N PRO A 101 0.45 2.94 13.97
CA PRO A 101 0.47 1.96 12.90
C PRO A 101 -0.45 2.43 11.77
N ASP A 102 0.08 2.55 10.55
CA ASP A 102 -0.78 2.61 9.37
C ASP A 102 -1.19 1.17 9.06
N ALA A 103 -2.39 0.79 9.49
CA ALA A 103 -2.90 -0.58 9.30
C ALA A 103 -3.09 -0.93 7.81
N GLY A 104 -2.92 0.03 6.89
CA GLY A 104 -3.31 -0.12 5.50
C GLY A 104 -4.84 -0.20 5.37
N LEU A 105 -5.32 0.01 4.16
CA LEU A 105 -6.71 -0.21 3.81
C LEU A 105 -6.85 -1.60 3.20
N ILE A 106 -7.62 -2.48 3.83
CA ILE A 106 -8.05 -3.73 3.19
C ILE A 106 -9.08 -3.35 2.13
N TYR A 107 -8.68 -3.43 0.86
CA TYR A 107 -9.55 -3.15 -0.28
C TYR A 107 -10.47 -4.33 -0.56
N LEU A 108 -9.92 -5.54 -0.50
CA LEU A 108 -10.66 -6.78 -0.67
C LEU A 108 -10.04 -7.84 0.23
N ASP A 109 -10.87 -8.64 0.85
CA ASP A 109 -10.45 -9.85 1.54
C ASP A 109 -11.51 -10.92 1.32
N THR A 110 -11.19 -11.90 0.48
CA THR A 110 -12.17 -12.88 0.00
C THR A 110 -11.66 -14.30 0.15
N LEU A 111 -12.54 -15.19 0.61
CA LEU A 111 -12.33 -16.63 0.60
C LEU A 111 -12.71 -17.17 -0.78
N LEU A 112 -11.82 -17.95 -1.38
CA LEU A 112 -12.04 -18.59 -2.66
C LEU A 112 -12.75 -19.92 -2.38
N SER A 113 -13.99 -20.09 -2.87
CA SER A 113 -14.80 -21.26 -2.52
C SER A 113 -14.15 -22.56 -3.00
N GLY A 114 -14.11 -23.56 -2.12
CA GLY A 114 -13.34 -24.81 -2.27
C GLY A 114 -13.89 -25.84 -3.27
N ASN A 115 -14.46 -25.43 -4.40
CA ASN A 115 -14.61 -26.37 -5.50
C ASN A 115 -13.22 -26.67 -6.07
N ALA A 116 -12.71 -27.88 -5.80
CA ALA A 116 -11.38 -28.31 -6.19
C ALA A 116 -11.11 -28.17 -7.71
N ALA A 117 -12.14 -28.20 -8.55
CA ALA A 117 -12.01 -28.02 -10.00
C ALA A 117 -11.73 -26.56 -10.42
N THR A 118 -12.09 -25.57 -9.58
CA THR A 118 -11.92 -24.13 -9.88
C THR A 118 -10.97 -23.42 -8.91
N ALA A 119 -10.62 -24.04 -7.78
CA ALA A 119 -9.71 -23.48 -6.78
C ALA A 119 -8.21 -23.67 -7.12
N LYS A 120 -7.87 -24.13 -8.32
CA LYS A 120 -6.49 -24.28 -8.79
C LYS A 120 -5.94 -23.02 -9.44
N SER A 121 -6.79 -22.23 -10.09
CA SER A 121 -6.39 -20.97 -10.72
C SER A 121 -7.45 -19.91 -10.55
N LEU A 122 -7.01 -18.66 -10.51
CA LEU A 122 -7.87 -17.50 -10.32
C LEU A 122 -7.41 -16.39 -11.25
N LEU A 123 -8.34 -15.87 -12.03
CA LEU A 123 -8.16 -14.61 -12.75
C LEU A 123 -9.05 -13.56 -12.11
N PHE A 124 -8.44 -12.54 -11.51
CA PHE A 124 -9.17 -11.49 -10.81
C PHE A 124 -8.80 -10.12 -11.36
N THR A 125 -9.80 -9.26 -11.59
CA THR A 125 -9.61 -7.88 -12.03
C THR A 125 -10.17 -6.92 -10.99
N SER A 126 -9.32 -6.05 -10.45
CA SER A 126 -9.73 -4.92 -9.62
C SER A 126 -9.73 -3.64 -10.43
N VAL A 127 -10.78 -2.84 -10.28
CA VAL A 127 -10.85 -1.46 -10.79
C VAL A 127 -10.90 -0.53 -9.59
N PHE A 128 -10.03 0.47 -9.55
CA PHE A 128 -9.89 1.38 -8.42
C PHE A 128 -9.52 2.80 -8.87
N GLY A 129 -9.92 3.79 -8.08
CA GLY A 129 -9.56 5.19 -8.30
C GLY A 129 -8.22 5.52 -7.64
N VAL A 130 -7.40 6.31 -8.32
CA VAL A 130 -6.18 6.88 -7.74
C VAL A 130 -6.55 8.05 -6.83
N ARG A 131 -5.79 8.23 -5.74
CA ARG A 131 -5.89 9.38 -4.83
C ARG A 131 -5.98 10.71 -5.59
N THR A 132 -6.80 11.60 -5.06
CA THR A 132 -6.95 12.97 -5.57
C THR A 132 -5.88 13.94 -5.05
N THR A 133 -5.05 13.50 -4.10
CA THR A 133 -4.00 14.31 -3.48
C THR A 133 -2.62 13.79 -3.85
N THR A 134 -1.59 14.64 -3.81
CA THR A 134 -0.21 14.22 -4.03
C THR A 134 0.22 13.14 -3.05
N GLY A 135 0.95 12.14 -3.54
CA GLY A 135 1.49 11.07 -2.71
C GLY A 135 1.70 9.78 -3.48
N ALA A 136 1.73 8.68 -2.77
CA ALA A 136 1.88 7.34 -3.29
C ALA A 136 0.86 6.40 -2.68
N GLU A 137 0.60 5.33 -3.40
CA GLU A 137 -0.23 4.19 -3.03
C GLU A 137 0.54 2.93 -3.36
N ARG A 138 0.67 2.03 -2.40
CA ARG A 138 1.19 0.68 -2.63
C ARG A 138 0.02 -0.28 -2.60
N TRP A 139 -0.26 -0.90 -3.74
CA TRP A 139 -1.27 -1.94 -3.88
C TRP A 139 -0.59 -3.29 -3.77
N GLN A 140 -0.97 -4.08 -2.78
CA GLN A 140 -0.40 -5.39 -2.48
C GLN A 140 -1.49 -6.46 -2.57
N TYR A 141 -1.17 -7.55 -3.27
CA TYR A 141 -2.04 -8.69 -3.51
C TYR A 141 -1.37 -9.90 -2.89
N ASP A 142 -2.03 -10.49 -1.91
CA ASP A 142 -1.53 -11.62 -1.14
C ASP A 142 -2.46 -12.82 -1.34
N LEU A 143 -1.87 -13.96 -1.67
CA LEU A 143 -2.52 -15.26 -1.55
C LEU A 143 -2.21 -15.79 -0.16
N LEU A 144 -3.26 -16.11 0.60
CA LEU A 144 -3.13 -16.64 1.94
C LEU A 144 -3.64 -18.08 1.98
N SER A 145 -3.06 -18.85 2.91
CA SER A 145 -3.62 -20.13 3.35
C SER A 145 -4.84 -19.90 4.27
N ALA A 146 -5.57 -20.98 4.59
CA ALA A 146 -6.67 -20.98 5.55
C ALA A 146 -6.25 -20.37 6.91
N ASP A 147 -5.01 -20.63 7.33
CA ASP A 147 -4.42 -20.11 8.58
C ASP A 147 -3.84 -18.70 8.47
N THR A 148 -4.19 -17.94 7.41
CA THR A 148 -3.72 -16.57 7.17
C THR A 148 -2.21 -16.39 6.91
N VAL A 149 -1.50 -17.48 6.67
CA VAL A 149 -0.09 -17.45 6.25
C VAL A 149 -0.01 -17.02 4.78
N VAL A 150 0.81 -16.01 4.48
CA VAL A 150 1.06 -15.55 3.10
C VAL A 150 1.85 -16.59 2.34
N GLN A 151 1.27 -17.11 1.26
CA GLN A 151 1.87 -18.12 0.38
C GLN A 151 2.54 -17.48 -0.83
N ALA A 152 1.94 -16.41 -1.37
CA ALA A 152 2.49 -15.64 -2.47
C ALA A 152 2.08 -14.17 -2.35
N SER A 153 2.93 -13.27 -2.82
CA SER A 153 2.65 -11.82 -2.77
C SER A 153 3.20 -11.10 -4.00
N ARG A 154 2.42 -10.14 -4.51
CA ARG A 154 2.86 -9.18 -5.52
C ARG A 154 2.34 -7.80 -5.18
N ALA A 155 3.12 -6.78 -5.51
CA ALA A 155 2.72 -5.40 -5.29
C ALA A 155 3.21 -4.49 -6.41
N PHE A 156 2.47 -3.40 -6.64
CA PHE A 156 2.92 -2.27 -7.42
C PHE A 156 2.64 -0.95 -6.68
N ARG A 157 3.32 0.10 -7.11
CA ARG A 157 3.21 1.44 -6.53
C ARG A 157 2.71 2.43 -7.57
N ILE A 158 1.69 3.19 -7.20
CA ILE A 158 1.21 4.34 -7.95
C ILE A 158 1.67 5.60 -7.23
N ASN A 159 2.29 6.52 -7.96
CA ASN A 159 2.63 7.85 -7.45
C ASN A 159 1.71 8.88 -8.11
N MET A 160 0.99 9.66 -7.31
CA MET A 160 0.24 10.83 -7.74
C MET A 160 1.11 12.07 -7.55
N ARG A 161 1.43 12.74 -8.65
CA ARG A 161 2.13 14.03 -8.62
C ARG A 161 1.16 15.13 -9.06
N ARG A 162 1.11 16.24 -8.32
CA ARG A 162 0.41 17.45 -8.79
C ARG A 162 1.19 18.04 -9.96
N SER A 163 0.52 18.37 -11.05
CA SER A 163 1.13 18.99 -12.24
C SER A 163 1.66 20.40 -11.97
N ASP A 164 1.20 21.07 -10.91
CA ASP A 164 1.53 22.44 -10.50
C ASP A 164 2.56 22.53 -9.35
N SER A 165 3.26 21.44 -9.02
CA SER A 165 4.07 21.31 -7.78
C SER A 165 5.38 22.13 -7.70
N LEU A 166 5.62 23.13 -8.56
CA LEU A 166 6.78 24.03 -8.41
C LEU A 166 6.63 25.04 -7.26
N ASN A 167 5.41 25.27 -6.73
CA ASN A 167 5.18 26.08 -5.52
C ASN A 167 4.25 25.34 -4.56
N THR A 168 4.79 24.90 -3.42
CA THR A 168 4.09 24.04 -2.45
C THR A 168 3.49 24.87 -1.32
N TYR A 169 2.27 25.39 -1.52
CA TYR A 169 1.39 25.76 -0.42
C TYR A 169 -0.02 25.24 -0.70
N HIS A 170 -0.57 24.54 0.29
CA HIS A 170 -1.99 24.22 0.28
C HIS A 170 -2.72 25.35 1.03
N ASP A 171 -3.34 26.26 0.27
CA ASP A 171 -4.19 27.28 0.86
C ASP A 171 -5.56 26.67 1.17
N TYR A 172 -5.81 26.43 2.45
CA TYR A 172 -7.11 26.02 2.95
C TYR A 172 -7.81 27.21 3.62
N THR A 173 -8.85 27.73 2.99
CA THR A 173 -9.70 28.76 3.60
C THR A 173 -10.84 28.08 4.36
N LEU A 174 -10.72 28.02 5.68
CA LEU A 174 -11.76 27.51 6.57
C LEU A 174 -12.58 28.67 7.14
N LYS A 175 -13.90 28.66 6.87
CA LYS A 175 -14.83 29.57 7.55
C LYS A 175 -15.16 29.02 8.92
N LEU A 176 -14.49 29.56 9.95
CA LEU A 176 -14.77 29.20 11.33
C LEU A 176 -16.01 29.98 11.81
N ALA A 177 -16.94 29.28 12.47
CA ALA A 177 -18.03 29.96 13.15
C ALA A 177 -17.47 30.92 14.21
N ALA A 178 -18.05 32.11 14.36
CA ALA A 178 -17.61 33.08 15.36
C ALA A 178 -17.68 32.48 16.80
N PRO A 179 -16.77 32.85 17.72
CA PRO A 179 -16.82 32.42 19.11
C PRO A 179 -18.16 32.79 19.77
N ALA A 180 -18.65 31.95 20.68
CA ALA A 180 -19.67 32.38 21.63
C ALA A 180 -18.98 33.29 22.66
N ASN A 181 -19.57 34.45 22.94
CA ASN A 181 -19.01 35.45 23.85
C ASN A 181 -19.05 34.93 25.30
N GLY A 182 -17.97 34.29 25.77
CA GLY A 182 -17.86 33.82 27.16
C GLY A 182 -16.41 33.63 27.60
N ARG A 183 -16.10 34.02 28.84
CA ARG A 183 -14.76 33.78 29.43
C ARG A 183 -14.47 32.28 29.48
N GLY A 184 -13.32 31.86 28.94
CA GLY A 184 -12.86 30.47 28.96
C GLY A 184 -13.31 29.60 27.78
N ALA A 185 -13.97 30.17 26.76
CA ALA A 185 -14.35 29.43 25.56
C ALA A 185 -13.10 28.99 24.76
N ARG A 186 -12.67 27.73 24.95
CA ARG A 186 -11.64 27.07 24.13
C ARG A 186 -12.31 26.36 22.96
N ARG A 187 -11.71 26.43 21.77
CA ARG A 187 -12.18 25.70 20.59
C ARG A 187 -11.05 24.89 19.99
N PHE A 188 -11.41 23.72 19.48
CA PHE A 188 -10.49 22.80 18.83
C PHE A 188 -10.95 22.60 17.40
N LEU A 189 -10.01 22.60 16.46
CA LEU A 189 -10.27 22.20 15.10
C LEU A 189 -10.24 20.67 15.04
N GLN A 190 -11.40 20.04 14.91
CA GLN A 190 -11.47 18.60 14.67
C GLN A 190 -11.24 18.35 13.18
N LEU A 191 -9.98 18.19 12.81
CA LEU A 191 -9.60 17.89 11.43
C LEU A 191 -9.89 16.42 11.11
N ARG A 192 -10.86 16.18 10.22
CA ARG A 192 -11.02 14.88 9.56
C ARG A 192 -10.11 14.79 8.34
N ALA A 193 -9.91 13.58 7.83
CA ALA A 193 -8.98 13.24 6.76
C ALA A 193 -8.99 14.26 5.59
N GLY A 194 -7.80 14.70 5.17
CA GLY A 194 -7.61 15.60 4.01
C GLY A 194 -7.10 17.01 4.32
N LEU A 195 -7.03 17.40 5.60
CA LEU A 195 -6.38 18.62 6.06
C LEU A 195 -5.17 18.24 6.92
N ALA A 196 -3.98 18.30 6.32
CA ALA A 196 -2.73 18.16 7.05
C ALA A 196 -2.37 19.52 7.65
N LEU A 197 -2.50 19.69 8.95
CA LEU A 197 -1.73 20.75 9.62
C LEU A 197 -0.27 20.30 9.64
N PRO A 198 0.69 21.17 9.29
CA PRO A 198 2.09 20.87 9.49
C PRO A 198 2.34 20.57 10.98
N ALA A 199 3.25 19.62 11.26
CA ALA A 199 3.60 19.20 12.62
C ALA A 199 4.17 20.35 13.49
N TYR A 200 4.45 21.49 12.88
CA TYR A 200 4.89 22.73 13.49
C TYR A 200 4.18 23.88 12.79
N SER A 201 3.70 24.87 13.56
CA SER A 201 3.25 26.15 13.02
C SER A 201 4.47 27.03 12.76
N VAL A 202 4.67 27.48 11.52
CA VAL A 202 5.66 28.53 11.24
C VAL A 202 4.97 29.88 11.48
N LEU A 203 5.58 30.73 12.30
CA LEU A 203 5.13 32.11 12.46
C LEU A 203 5.44 32.85 11.16
N SER A 204 4.42 33.23 10.39
CA SER A 204 4.62 34.12 9.25
C SER A 204 4.91 35.52 9.76
N THR A 205 6.18 35.89 9.86
CA THR A 205 6.56 37.30 10.01
C THR A 205 6.47 37.97 8.64
N THR A 206 5.27 38.38 8.26
CA THR A 206 5.10 39.27 7.10
C THR A 206 5.62 40.65 7.52
N THR A 207 6.90 40.91 7.30
CA THR A 207 7.43 42.27 7.34
C THR A 207 7.01 42.94 6.03
N SER A 208 5.97 43.78 6.07
CA SER A 208 5.67 44.67 4.94
C SER A 208 6.84 45.65 4.80
N ARG A 209 7.46 45.69 3.61
CA ARG A 209 8.21 46.87 3.16
C ARG A 209 7.31 47.71 2.28
#